data_AF-A0A7W5C1X6-F1
#
_entry.id   AF-A0A7W5C1X6-F1
#
_cell.length_a   1.000
_cell.length_b   1.000
_cell.length_c   1.000
_cell.angle_alpha   90.00
_cell.angle_beta   90.00
_cell.angle_gamma   90.00
#
_symmetry.space_group_name_H-M   'P 1'
#
loop_
_entity.id
_entity.type
_entity.pdbx_description
1 polymer ?
#
loop_
_entity_poly.entity_id
_entity_poly.type
_entity_poly.pdbx_seq_one_letter_code
_entity_poly.pdbx_strand_id
1 'polypeptide(L)' 'MSTDNTADTRQVVQGKQTMTPSEAFVETLVANGVTDMFGIMGSAFMDAMDIFAPAGIRLIPVVHEQGA' A
#
# COMPACT_ATOMS: atom_id res chain seq x y z
N MET A 1 -0.68 -24.06 4.38
CA MET A 1 -0.79 -22.66 3.93
C MET A 1 -1.86 -22.06 4.81
N SER A 2 -1.46 -21.32 5.85
CA SER A 2 -2.41 -20.79 6.83
C SER A 2 -3.33 -19.81 6.13
N THR A 3 -4.61 -20.16 6.07
CA THR A 3 -5.70 -19.25 5.74
C THR A 3 -5.97 -18.42 6.99
N ASP A 4 -5.07 -17.48 7.30
CA ASP A 4 -5.40 -16.44 8.27
C ASP A 4 -6.34 -15.47 7.58
N ASN A 5 -7.63 -15.84 7.58
CA ASN A 5 -8.73 -14.95 7.29
C ASN A 5 -8.90 -14.00 8.49
N THR A 6 -7.87 -13.18 8.74
CA THR A 6 -8.00 -12.00 9.56
C THR A 6 -8.79 -11.02 8.71
N ALA A 7 -10.07 -10.83 9.04
CA ALA A 7 -10.89 -9.85 8.34
C ALA A 7 -10.15 -8.51 8.33
N ASP A 8 -9.79 -8.03 7.14
CA ASP A 8 -9.10 -6.75 6.98
C ASP A 8 -10.00 -5.66 7.57
N THR A 9 -9.59 -5.09 8.72
CA THR A 9 -10.37 -4.10 9.45
C THR A 9 -10.11 -2.68 8.95
N ARG A 10 -9.26 -2.50 7.92
CA ARG A 10 -9.00 -1.19 7.33
C ARG A 10 -10.25 -0.70 6.62
N GLN A 11 -10.60 0.57 6.85
CA GLN A 11 -11.72 1.21 6.19
C GLN A 11 -11.24 1.98 4.97
N VAL A 12 -11.97 1.85 3.88
CA VAL A 12 -11.78 2.66 2.67
C VAL A 12 -12.83 3.74 2.57
N VAL A 13 -12.39 4.91 2.12
CA VAL A 13 -13.20 6.11 1.99
C VAL A 13 -14.34 5.85 1.02
N GLN A 14 -15.54 6.28 1.40
CA GLN A 14 -16.76 6.13 0.59
C GLN A 14 -17.16 7.48 -0.02
N GLY A 15 -17.64 7.45 -1.26
CA GLY A 15 -18.08 8.64 -1.97
C GLY A 15 -16.93 9.45 -2.60
N LYS A 16 -17.25 10.63 -3.12
CA LYS A 16 -16.26 11.49 -3.79
C LYS A 16 -15.38 12.18 -2.76
N GLN A 17 -14.07 11.95 -2.84
CA GLN A 17 -13.10 12.64 -2.01
C GLN A 17 -11.97 13.27 -2.83
N THR A 18 -11.47 14.42 -2.37
CA THR A 18 -10.27 15.05 -2.92
C THR A 18 -9.04 14.43 -2.25
N MET A 19 -8.09 13.96 -3.05
CA MET A 19 -6.87 13.29 -2.60
C MET A 19 -5.68 13.79 -3.43
N THR A 20 -4.48 13.75 -2.87
CA THR A 20 -3.25 13.80 -3.67
C THR A 20 -3.13 12.51 -4.52
N PRO A 21 -2.28 12.50 -5.57
CA PRO A 21 -2.04 11.27 -6.32
C PRO A 21 -1.55 10.09 -5.46
N SER A 22 -0.67 10.35 -4.48
CA SER A 22 -0.12 9.32 -3.60
C SER A 22 -1.16 8.76 -2.63
N GLU A 23 -2.03 9.62 -2.08
CA GLU A 23 -3.15 9.19 -1.25
C GLU A 23 -4.12 8.31 -2.05
N ALA A 24 -4.50 8.74 -3.27
CA ALA A 24 -5.40 7.97 -4.12
C ALA A 24 -4.80 6.61 -4.54
N PHE A 25 -3.49 6.58 -4.78
CA PHE A 25 -2.76 5.35 -5.06
C PHE A 25 -2.80 4.38 -3.88
N VAL A 26 -2.44 4.85 -2.68
CA VAL A 26 -2.45 4.01 -1.47
C VAL A 26 -3.86 3.58 -1.08
N GLU A 27 -4.85 4.46 -1.18
CA GLU A 27 -6.26 4.14 -0.94
C GLU A 27 -6.74 3.01 -1.84
N THR A 28 -6.36 3.04 -3.11
CA THR A 28 -6.70 1.98 -4.07
C THR A 28 -6.07 0.64 -3.66
N LEU A 29 -4.83 0.65 -3.15
CA LEU A 29 -4.17 -0.56 -2.67
C LEU A 29 -4.87 -1.14 -1.44
N VAL A 30 -5.26 -0.30 -0.48
CA VAL A 30 -6.04 -0.71 0.70
C VAL A 30 -7.40 -1.28 0.27
N ALA A 31 -8.09 -0.65 -0.69
CA ALA A 31 -9.36 -1.13 -1.22
C ALA A 31 -9.27 -2.52 -1.88
N ASN A 32 -8.09 -2.88 -2.38
CA ASN A 32 -7.81 -4.21 -2.94
C ASN A 32 -7.21 -5.18 -1.92
N GLY A 33 -7.15 -4.80 -0.64
CA GLY A 33 -6.64 -5.66 0.44
C GLY A 33 -5.13 -5.88 0.39
N VAL A 34 -4.36 -5.04 -0.30
CA VAL A 34 -2.90 -5.16 -0.35
C VAL A 34 -2.32 -4.87 1.04
N THR A 35 -1.51 -5.78 1.55
CA THR A 35 -0.81 -5.66 2.85
C THR A 35 0.69 -5.60 2.72
N ASP A 36 1.23 -6.13 1.63
CA ASP A 36 2.67 -6.24 1.38
C ASP A 36 2.97 -5.75 -0.03
N MET A 37 4.00 -4.92 -0.16
CA MET A 37 4.49 -4.43 -1.45
C MET A 37 5.97 -4.69 -1.56
N PHE A 38 6.40 -5.20 -2.70
CA PHE A 38 7.82 -5.40 -3.00
C PHE A 38 8.31 -4.31 -3.95
N GLY A 39 9.55 -3.86 -3.79
CA GLY A 39 10.13 -2.92 -4.75
C GLY A 39 11.43 -2.26 -4.32
N ILE A 40 12.00 -1.49 -5.24
CA ILE A 40 13.12 -0.57 -5.01
C ILE A 40 12.55 0.84 -4.94
N MET A 41 12.93 1.57 -3.89
CA MET A 41 12.45 2.93 -3.71
C MET A 41 13.21 3.89 -4.62
N GLY A 42 12.47 4.58 -5.49
CA GLY A 42 12.93 5.74 -6.26
C GLY A 42 12.23 7.03 -5.81
N SER A 43 12.64 8.17 -6.34
CA SER A 43 12.11 9.49 -5.96
C SER A 43 10.60 9.63 -6.16
N ALA A 44 10.01 8.94 -7.14
CA ALA A 44 8.57 8.95 -7.39
C ALA A 44 7.74 8.27 -6.28
N PHE A 45 8.37 7.47 -5.42
CA PHE A 45 7.69 6.67 -4.39
C PHE A 45 7.88 7.22 -2.97
N MET A 46 8.72 8.25 -2.80
CA MET A 46 9.05 8.80 -1.48
C MET A 46 7.82 9.36 -0.75
N ASP A 47 6.94 10.07 -1.47
CA ASP A 47 5.70 10.63 -0.91
C ASP A 47 4.71 9.54 -0.45
N ALA A 48 4.63 8.43 -1.19
CA ALA A 48 3.78 7.30 -0.83
C ALA A 48 4.32 6.49 0.36
N MET A 49 5.64 6.50 0.62
CA MET A 49 6.23 5.77 1.75
C MET A 49 5.70 6.25 3.10
N ASP A 50 5.52 7.56 3.24
CA ASP A 50 4.98 8.15 4.48
C ASP A 50 3.51 7.74 4.70
N ILE A 51 2.83 7.27 3.66
CA ILE A 51 1.42 6.85 3.68
C ILE A 51 1.28 5.32 3.85
N PHE A 52 2.20 4.51 3.31
CA PHE A 52 2.10 3.04 3.39
C PHE A 52 2.03 2.52 4.81
N ALA A 53 2.92 2.97 5.70
CA ALA A 53 2.96 2.48 7.08
C ALA A 53 1.65 2.82 7.84
N PRO A 54 1.13 4.06 7.80
CA PRO A 54 -0.20 4.38 8.33
C PRO A 54 -1.35 3.59 7.70
N ALA A 55 -1.26 3.26 6.41
CA ALA A 55 -2.26 2.46 5.68
C ALA A 55 -2.16 0.95 5.96
N GLY A 56 -1.24 0.51 6.83
CA GLY A 56 -1.01 -0.90 7.14
C GLY A 56 -0.39 -1.69 6.00
N ILE A 57 0.29 -1.02 5.07
CA ILE A 57 1.02 -1.65 3.97
C ILE A 57 2.50 -1.74 4.36
N ARG A 58 3.03 -2.96 4.38
CA ARG A 58 4.43 -3.23 4.61
C ARG A 58 5.20 -3.20 3.29
N LEU A 59 6.14 -2.28 3.19
CA LEU A 59 7.14 -2.31 2.14
C LEU A 59 8.21 -3.37 2.45
N ILE A 60 8.43 -4.29 1.50
CA ILE A 60 9.49 -5.29 1.50
C ILE A 60 10.54 -4.84 0.47
N PRO A 61 11.66 -4.25 0.90
CA PRO A 61 12.67 -3.76 -0.02
C PRO A 61 13.38 -4.94 -0.71
N VAL A 62 13.63 -4.80 -2.01
CA VAL A 62 14.42 -5.78 -2.79
C VAL A 62 15.70 -5.13 -3.30
N VAL A 63 16.68 -5.97 -3.67
CA VAL A 63 17.97 -5.51 -4.21
C VAL A 63 17.92 -5.36 -5.74
N HIS A 64 17.05 -6.12 -6.40
CA HIS A 64 16.77 -6.02 -7.82
C HIS A 64 15.26 -6.20 -8.02
N GLU A 65 14.64 -5.39 -8.86
CA GLU A 65 13.21 -5.45 -9.21
C GLU A 65 12.78 -6.82 -9.76
N GLN A 66 13.70 -7.64 -10.30
CA GLN A 66 13.41 -9.02 -10.69
C GLN A 66 13.04 -9.93 -9.51
N GLY A 67 13.42 -9.55 -8.29
CA GLY A 67 13.08 -10.25 -7.05
C GLY A 67 11.89 -9.66 -6.31
N ALA A 68 11.22 -8.65 -6.87
CA ALA A 68 9.97 -8.10 -6.34
C ALA A 68 8.75 -8.94 -6.71
#